data_AF-A0A1X0RBG5-F1
#
_entry.id   AF-A0A1X0RBG5-F1
#
_cell.length_a   1.000
_cell.length_b   1.000
_cell.length_c   1.000
_cell.angle_alpha   90.00
_cell.angle_beta   90.00
_cell.angle_gamma   90.00
#
_symmetry.space_group_name_H-M   'P 1'
#
loop_
_entity.id
_entity.type
_entity.pdbx_description
1 polymer ?
#
loop_
_entity_poly.entity_id
_entity_poly.type
_entity_poly.pdbx_seq_one_letter_code
_entity_poly.pdbx_strand_id
1 'polypeptide(L)'
;IVSIMSQSQWSRNFGHGEAKIAEATENYYVLTWDLCRLGYFNRNIINKDNVKSSFAFQSKGHSVTLYIIELAFDGVYVMAELNSIQIPKSVNTLKTLITRHSLMCLMQAAHAFDKIKKEKNT
;
A
#
# COMPACT_ATOMS: atom_id res chain seq x y z
N ILE A 1 -2.09 -4.05 8.29
CA ILE A 1 -1.68 -2.72 8.83
C ILE A 1 -0.29 -2.42 8.26
N VAL A 2 -0.05 -1.19 7.82
CA VAL A 2 1.26 -0.69 7.38
C VAL A 2 1.84 0.14 8.52
N SER A 3 2.98 -0.27 9.06
CA SER A 3 3.64 0.42 10.17
C SER A 3 5.16 0.29 10.04
N ILE A 4 5.89 1.19 10.68
CA ILE A 4 7.34 1.07 10.86
C ILE A 4 7.59 0.12 12.03
N MET A 5 8.51 -0.82 11.86
CA MET A 5 9.03 -1.66 12.93
C MET A 5 10.42 -1.17 13.33
N SER A 6 10.61 -0.85 14.61
CA SER A 6 11.91 -0.46 15.17
C SER A 6 12.12 -1.22 16.47
N GLN A 7 13.26 -1.89 16.63
CA GLN A 7 13.59 -2.67 17.83
C GLN A 7 12.47 -3.65 18.24
N SER A 8 11.89 -4.36 17.26
CA SER A 8 10.75 -5.28 17.45
C SER A 8 9.47 -4.64 18.00
N GLN A 9 9.38 -3.31 18.01
CA GLN A 9 8.19 -2.55 18.37
C GLN A 9 7.52 -1.97 17.12
N TRP A 10 6.19 -2.10 17.06
CA TRP A 10 5.39 -1.49 16.01
C TRP A 10 5.11 -0.03 16.33
N SER A 11 5.43 0.85 15.40
CA SER A 11 5.09 2.26 15.48
C SER A 11 3.62 2.50 15.12
N ARG A 12 3.25 3.78 14.94
CA ARG A 12 1.91 4.20 14.53
C ARG A 12 1.50 3.58 13.20
N ASN A 13 0.19 3.48 13.01
CA ASN A 13 -0.41 3.02 11.77
C ASN A 13 -0.26 4.10 10.68
N PHE A 14 0.34 3.78 9.54
CA PHE A 14 0.45 4.66 8.37
C PHE A 14 -0.50 4.28 7.25
N GLY A 15 -1.23 3.19 7.40
CA GLY A 15 -1.98 2.61 6.31
C GLY A 15 -2.54 1.22 6.53
N HIS A 16 -3.33 0.76 5.57
CA HIS A 16 -3.83 -0.61 5.56
C HIS A 16 -3.37 -1.34 4.32
N GLY A 17 -3.31 -2.66 4.43
CA GLY A 17 -3.06 -3.52 3.29
C GLY A 17 -3.96 -4.74 3.37
N GLU A 18 -4.31 -5.26 2.22
CA GLU A 18 -5.14 -6.45 2.05
C GLU A 18 -4.38 -7.46 1.20
N ALA A 19 -4.43 -8.73 1.58
CA ALA A 19 -3.73 -9.79 0.87
C ALA A 19 -4.65 -11.00 0.68
N LYS A 20 -4.69 -11.53 -0.55
CA LYS A 20 -5.47 -12.70 -0.92
C LYS A 20 -4.63 -13.68 -1.73
N ILE A 21 -4.90 -14.98 -1.57
CA ILE A 21 -4.30 -16.02 -2.42
C ILE A 21 -4.83 -15.89 -3.86
N ALA A 22 -4.03 -16.33 -4.84
CA ALA A 22 -4.35 -16.15 -6.25
C ALA A 22 -5.67 -16.82 -6.66
N GLU A 23 -5.90 -18.05 -6.17
CA GLU A 23 -7.10 -18.85 -6.47
C GLU A 23 -8.39 -18.26 -5.86
N ALA A 24 -8.29 -17.58 -4.71
CA ALA A 24 -9.45 -17.00 -4.03
C ALA A 24 -10.06 -15.78 -4.76
N THR A 25 -9.49 -15.36 -5.89
CA THR A 25 -9.81 -14.08 -6.55
C THR A 25 -9.95 -14.19 -8.07
N GLU A 26 -10.55 -15.27 -8.58
CA GLU A 26 -11.06 -15.29 -9.97
C GLU A 26 -12.23 -14.31 -10.17
N ASN A 27 -12.91 -13.95 -9.08
CA ASN A 27 -13.98 -12.96 -9.08
C ASN A 27 -13.44 -11.53 -8.86
N TYR A 28 -13.31 -10.76 -9.94
CA TYR A 28 -12.89 -9.36 -9.90
C TYR A 28 -13.78 -8.47 -9.01
N TYR A 29 -15.08 -8.78 -8.91
CA TYR A 29 -16.00 -8.03 -8.04
C TYR A 29 -15.54 -8.02 -6.58
N VAL A 30 -15.11 -9.17 -6.06
CA VAL A 30 -14.64 -9.30 -4.68
C VAL A 30 -13.35 -8.49 -4.48
N LEU A 31 -12.43 -8.56 -5.45
CA LEU A 31 -11.17 -7.81 -5.39
C LEU A 31 -11.39 -6.29 -5.41
N THR A 32 -12.31 -5.82 -6.25
CA THR A 32 -12.68 -4.40 -6.32
C THR A 32 -13.39 -3.97 -5.03
N TRP A 33 -14.25 -4.80 -4.45
CA TRP A 33 -14.90 -4.49 -3.18
C TRP A 33 -13.88 -4.34 -2.04
N ASP A 34 -12.88 -5.22 -1.98
CA ASP A 34 -11.79 -5.08 -1.02
C ASP A 34 -10.98 -3.81 -1.26
N LEU A 35 -10.80 -3.39 -2.52
CA LEU A 35 -10.11 -2.14 -2.84
C LEU A 35 -10.90 -0.91 -2.35
N CYS A 36 -12.23 -0.90 -2.53
CA CYS A 36 -13.10 0.14 -1.96
C CYS A 36 -13.00 0.17 -0.43
N ARG A 37 -13.03 -1.00 0.22
CA ARG A 37 -12.88 -1.11 1.67
C ARG A 37 -11.51 -0.63 2.13
N LEU A 38 -10.46 -0.93 1.37
CA LEU A 38 -9.11 -0.46 1.61
C LEU A 38 -9.04 1.08 1.56
N GLY A 39 -9.67 1.70 0.55
CA GLY A 39 -9.81 3.15 0.46
C GLY A 39 -10.54 3.74 1.69
N TYR A 40 -11.64 3.13 2.11
CA TYR A 40 -12.40 3.55 3.29
C TYR A 40 -11.58 3.49 4.58
N PHE A 41 -10.85 2.40 4.82
CA PHE A 41 -10.00 2.26 6.01
C PHE A 41 -8.87 3.29 6.04
N ASN A 42 -8.28 3.59 4.89
CA ASN A 42 -7.20 4.56 4.77
C ASN A 42 -7.71 6.00 4.93
N ARG A 43 -8.87 6.35 4.36
CA ARG A 43 -9.59 7.59 4.68
C ARG A 43 -9.80 7.78 6.18
N ASN A 44 -10.17 6.73 6.89
CA ASN A 44 -10.41 6.83 8.34
C ASN A 44 -9.13 7.13 9.12
N ILE A 45 -7.96 6.64 8.68
CA ILE A 45 -6.66 7.03 9.26
C ILE A 45 -6.41 8.52 9.04
N ILE A 46 -6.60 8.99 7.80
CA ILE A 46 -6.37 10.39 7.41
C ILE A 46 -7.15 11.31 8.36
N ASN A 47 -8.42 10.99 8.61
CA ASN A 47 -9.29 11.78 9.48
C ASN A 47 -8.94 11.64 10.96
N LYS A 48 -8.68 10.41 11.43
CA LYS A 48 -8.40 10.15 12.85
C LYS A 48 -7.09 10.79 13.30
N ASP A 49 -6.07 10.70 12.45
CA ASP A 49 -4.72 11.15 12.77
C ASP A 49 -4.44 12.57 12.24
N ASN A 50 -5.45 13.23 11.63
CA ASN A 50 -5.37 14.56 11.04
C ASN A 50 -4.17 14.76 10.09
N VAL A 51 -3.98 13.82 9.18
CA VAL A 51 -2.87 13.84 8.19
C VAL A 51 -3.40 14.05 6.79
N LYS A 52 -2.54 14.37 5.83
CA LYS A 52 -2.96 14.62 4.44
C LYS A 52 -3.08 13.36 3.62
N SER A 53 -2.31 12.33 3.96
CA SER A 53 -2.23 11.12 3.17
C SER A 53 -1.95 9.86 4.00
N SER A 54 -2.20 8.70 3.39
CA SER A 54 -1.95 7.37 3.95
C SER A 54 -1.52 6.40 2.85
N PHE A 55 -0.87 5.31 3.25
CA PHE A 55 -0.29 4.34 2.34
C PHE A 55 -1.15 3.07 2.29
N ALA A 56 -1.31 2.46 1.12
CA ALA A 56 -2.02 1.20 1.04
C ALA A 56 -1.39 0.20 0.08
N PHE A 57 -1.70 -1.07 0.27
CA PHE A 57 -1.35 -2.11 -0.68
C PHE A 57 -2.45 -3.14 -0.82
N GLN A 58 -2.60 -3.70 -2.02
CA GLN A 58 -3.43 -4.87 -2.26
C GLN A 58 -2.56 -5.96 -2.91
N SER A 59 -2.55 -7.14 -2.31
CA SER A 59 -1.86 -8.31 -2.86
C SER A 59 -2.86 -9.35 -3.37
N LYS A 60 -2.66 -9.79 -4.61
CA LYS A 60 -3.32 -10.95 -5.21
C LYS A 60 -2.25 -11.99 -5.57
N GLY A 61 -2.16 -13.03 -4.75
CA GLY A 61 -1.09 -14.02 -4.80
C GLY A 61 0.27 -13.36 -4.62
N HIS A 62 1.02 -13.28 -5.72
CA HIS A 62 2.35 -12.72 -5.76
C HIS A 62 2.40 -11.32 -6.38
N SER A 63 1.28 -10.81 -6.87
CA SER A 63 1.17 -9.46 -7.40
C SER A 63 0.80 -8.50 -6.29
N VAL A 64 1.65 -7.51 -6.01
CA VAL A 64 1.39 -6.48 -5.00
C VAL A 64 1.24 -5.14 -5.72
N THR A 65 0.08 -4.51 -5.58
CA THR A 65 -0.18 -3.16 -6.05
C THR A 65 -0.18 -2.20 -4.87
N LEU A 66 0.55 -1.10 -5.02
CA LEU A 66 0.75 -0.07 -4.01
C LEU A 66 -0.08 1.17 -4.35
N TYR A 67 -0.67 1.80 -3.34
CA TYR A 67 -1.54 2.96 -3.50
C TYR A 67 -1.22 4.04 -2.47
N ILE A 68 -1.54 5.28 -2.85
CA ILE A 68 -1.60 6.42 -1.94
C ILE A 68 -3.05 6.86 -1.86
N ILE A 69 -3.52 7.14 -0.64
CA ILE A 69 -4.80 7.81 -0.42
C ILE A 69 -4.50 9.20 0.12
N GLU A 70 -5.07 10.24 -0.46
CA GLU A 70 -4.87 11.63 -0.04
C GLU A 70 -6.20 12.39 0.05
N LEU A 71 -6.29 13.33 1.00
CA LEU A 71 -7.35 14.33 1.05
C LEU A 71 -7.02 15.43 0.03
N ALA A 72 -7.58 15.32 -1.17
CA ALA A 72 -7.28 16.23 -2.28
C ALA A 72 -8.02 17.57 -2.14
N PHE A 73 -9.27 17.53 -1.64
CA PHE A 73 -10.09 18.69 -1.32
C PHE A 73 -10.93 18.40 -0.07
N ASP A 74 -11.61 19.40 0.47
CA ASP A 74 -12.47 19.20 1.64
C ASP A 74 -13.52 18.11 1.39
N GLY A 75 -13.45 17.05 2.20
CA GLY A 75 -14.29 15.84 2.05
C GLY A 75 -14.00 14.94 0.84
N VAL A 76 -13.07 15.29 -0.06
CA VAL A 76 -12.76 14.52 -1.28
C VAL A 76 -11.42 13.79 -1.15
N TYR A 77 -11.47 12.47 -1.20
CA TYR A 77 -10.29 11.60 -1.09
C TYR A 77 -9.98 10.95 -2.43
N VAL A 78 -8.73 11.00 -2.84
CA VAL A 78 -8.24 10.33 -4.05
C VAL A 78 -7.41 9.13 -3.64
N MET A 79 -7.67 7.98 -4.27
CA MET A 79 -6.83 6.80 -4.18
C MET A 79 -6.11 6.63 -5.52
N ALA A 80 -4.80 6.81 -5.53
CA ALA A 80 -3.95 6.69 -6.71
C ALA A 80 -3.11 5.43 -6.63
N GLU A 81 -3.11 4.63 -7.70
CA GLU A 81 -2.12 3.56 -7.86
C GLU A 81 -0.74 4.18 -8.07
N LEU A 82 0.23 3.75 -7.27
CA LEU A 82 1.61 4.19 -7.38
C LEU A 82 2.39 3.28 -8.34
N ASN A 83 2.36 1.98 -8.08
CA ASN A 83 2.94 0.95 -8.95
C ASN A 83 2.53 -0.45 -8.50
N SER A 84 2.88 -1.43 -9.32
CA SER A 84 2.69 -2.85 -9.06
C SER A 84 4.01 -3.61 -9.17
N ILE A 85 4.28 -4.52 -8.24
CA ILE A 85 5.47 -5.37 -8.22
C ILE A 85 5.08 -6.85 -8.14
N GLN A 86 5.90 -7.71 -8.75
CA GLN A 86 5.76 -9.16 -8.63
C GLN A 86 6.75 -9.70 -7.59
N ILE A 87 6.21 -10.26 -6.52
CA ILE A 87 6.97 -10.94 -5.48
C ILE A 87 7.37 -12.34 -5.99
N PRO A 88 8.65 -12.72 -5.93
CA PRO A 88 9.09 -14.05 -6.33
C PRO A 88 8.31 -15.17 -5.62
N LYS A 89 7.99 -16.24 -6.35
CA LYS A 89 7.32 -17.43 -5.81
C LYS A 89 8.29 -18.40 -5.13
N SER A 90 9.56 -18.29 -5.50
CA SER A 90 10.66 -19.12 -5.02
C SER A 90 12.00 -18.44 -5.27
N VAL A 91 13.06 -19.01 -4.69
CA VAL A 91 14.45 -18.58 -4.89
C VAL A 91 14.82 -18.54 -6.39
N ASN A 92 14.33 -19.51 -7.18
CA ASN A 92 14.60 -19.57 -8.63
C ASN A 92 14.01 -18.38 -9.39
N THR A 93 12.92 -17.80 -8.87
CA THR A 93 12.29 -16.60 -9.44
C THR A 93 12.79 -15.30 -8.80
N LEU A 94 13.70 -15.33 -7.82
CA LEU A 94 14.16 -14.14 -7.11
C LEU A 94 14.72 -13.06 -8.05
N LYS A 95 15.35 -13.48 -9.15
CA LYS A 95 15.88 -12.59 -10.19
C LYS A 95 14.84 -11.62 -10.77
N THR A 96 13.54 -11.93 -10.68
CA THR A 96 12.47 -11.04 -11.17
C THR A 96 12.27 -9.82 -10.28
N LEU A 97 12.70 -9.88 -9.01
CA LEU A 97 12.59 -8.76 -8.07
C LEU A 97 13.74 -7.76 -8.19
N ILE A 98 14.91 -8.20 -8.65
CA ILE A 98 16.12 -7.36 -8.78
C ILE A 98 16.26 -6.70 -10.16
N THR A 99 15.18 -6.67 -10.95
CA THR A 99 15.18 -5.94 -12.23
C THR A 99 15.19 -4.44 -11.99
N ARG A 100 15.73 -3.66 -12.93
CA ARG A 100 15.68 -2.19 -12.88
C ARG A 100 14.25 -1.67 -12.66
N HIS A 101 13.27 -2.27 -13.33
CA HIS A 101 11.86 -1.89 -13.19
C HIS A 101 11.37 -2.09 -11.74
N SER A 102 11.52 -3.30 -11.19
CA SER A 102 11.11 -3.62 -9.82
C SER A 102 11.79 -2.72 -8.79
N LEU A 103 13.08 -2.44 -8.95
CA LEU A 103 13.83 -1.54 -8.06
C LEU A 103 13.33 -0.09 -8.14
N MET A 104 12.97 0.41 -9.33
CA MET A 104 12.38 1.74 -9.50
C MET A 104 11.00 1.83 -8.83
N CYS A 105 10.17 0.81 -8.96
CA CYS A 105 8.86 0.74 -8.28
C CYS A 105 9.02 0.76 -6.75
N LEU A 106 9.95 -0.04 -6.22
CA LEU A 106 10.25 -0.06 -4.79
C LEU A 106 10.79 1.29 -4.29
N MET A 107 11.63 1.96 -5.09
CA MET A 107 12.16 3.29 -4.75
C MET A 107 11.04 4.34 -4.71
N GLN A 108 10.12 4.32 -5.67
CA GLN A 108 8.94 5.19 -5.66
C GLN A 108 8.06 4.95 -4.43
N ALA A 109 7.83 3.68 -4.09
CA ALA A 109 7.08 3.28 -2.90
C ALA A 109 7.72 3.81 -1.61
N ALA A 110 9.04 3.61 -1.46
CA ALA A 110 9.80 4.10 -0.32
C ALA A 110 9.73 5.63 -0.21
N HIS A 111 9.91 6.33 -1.33
CA HIS A 111 9.82 7.80 -1.37
C HIS A 111 8.43 8.31 -0.98
N ALA A 112 7.37 7.70 -1.50
CA ALA A 112 5.99 8.02 -1.13
C ALA A 112 5.73 7.80 0.36
N PHE A 113 6.16 6.65 0.88
CA PHE A 113 6.01 6.31 2.29
C PHE A 113 6.78 7.28 3.21
N ASP A 114 7.99 7.69 2.82
CA ASP A 114 8.78 8.66 3.58
C ASP A 114 8.13 10.06 3.60
N LYS A 115 7.44 10.47 2.53
CA LYS A 115 6.65 11.71 2.52
C LYS A 115 5.52 11.64 3.55
N ILE A 116 4.74 10.56 3.53
CA ILE A 116 3.64 10.31 4.49
C ILE A 116 4.16 10.31 5.93
N LYS A 117 5.33 9.69 6.16
CA LYS A 117 5.98 9.65 7.49
C LYS A 117 6.28 11.04 8.02
N LYS A 118 6.78 11.95 7.17
CA LYS A 118 7.10 13.33 7.55
C LYS A 118 5.85 14.11 7.93
N GLU A 119 4.74 13.92 7.22
CA GLU A 119 3.45 14.56 7.53
C GLU A 119 2.94 14.18 8.93
N LYS A 120 3.12 12.92 9.36
CA LYS A 120 2.70 12.42 10.68
C LYS A 120 3.60 12.83 11.87
N ASN A 121 4.77 13.40 11.58
CA ASN A 121 5.73 13.83 12.60
C ASN A 121 5.69 15.34 12.85
N THR A 122 4.84 16.07 12.12
CA THR A 122 4.57 17.51 12.30
C THR A 122 3.28 17.67 13.11
#